data_AF-A0A4V0HZ99-F1
#
_entry.id   AF-A0A4V0HZ99-F1
#
_cell.length_a   1.000
_cell.length_b   1.000
_cell.length_c   1.000
_cell.angle_alpha   90.00
_cell.angle_beta   90.00
_cell.angle_gamma   90.00
#
_symmetry.space_group_name_H-M   'P 1'
#
loop_
_entity.id
_entity.type
_entity.pdbx_description
1 polymer ?
#
loop_
_entity_poly.entity_id
_entity_poly.type
_entity_poly.pdbx_seq_one_letter_code
_entity_poly.pdbx_strand_id
1 'polypeptide(L)'
;MSRTKRDVRRRFRDAVFVRDGFACRVCGFASTPERADADLDAHHITDRHEMPNGGYVAENGIALCAACHLNAEAHHRGDPVPPGFAPAELYALVGSSTERAQAASEALG
;
A
#
# COMPACT_ATOMS: atom_id res chain seq x y z
N MET A 1 7.84 23.58 9.54
CA MET A 1 8.47 23.17 8.26
C MET A 1 7.48 22.32 7.50
N SER A 2 6.98 22.80 6.36
CA SER A 2 6.03 22.04 5.53
C SER A 2 6.67 20.72 5.08
N ARG A 3 6.13 19.58 5.53
CA ARG A 3 6.50 18.26 5.00
C ARG A 3 6.11 18.28 3.52
N THR A 4 7.08 18.29 2.61
CA THR A 4 6.74 18.34 1.19
C THR A 4 5.95 17.08 0.83
N LYS A 5 4.94 17.18 -0.04
CA LYS A 5 4.13 16.03 -0.49
C LYS A 5 4.99 14.87 -1.01
N ARG A 6 6.17 15.19 -1.57
CA ARG A 6 7.15 14.21 -2.03
C ARG A 6 7.73 13.38 -0.88
N ASP A 7 8.08 14.01 0.24
CA ASP A 7 8.66 13.31 1.38
C ASP A 7 7.65 12.38 2.06
N VAL A 8 6.38 12.77 2.13
CA VAL A 8 5.30 11.92 2.66
C VAL A 8 5.15 10.65 1.83
N ARG A 9 5.06 10.79 0.49
CA ARG A 9 4.95 9.65 -0.43
C ARG A 9 6.17 8.74 -0.38
N ARG A 10 7.38 9.31 -0.23
CA ARG A 10 8.62 8.53 -0.08
C ARG A 10 8.58 7.72 1.21
N ARG A 11 8.30 8.34 2.36
CA ARG A 11 8.25 7.65 3.66
C ARG A 11 7.20 6.53 3.71
N PHE A 12 6.02 6.77 3.14
CA PHE A 12 4.98 5.76 3.01
C PHE A 12 5.49 4.55 2.22
N ARG A 13 6.05 4.80 1.04
CA ARG A 13 6.60 3.75 0.18
C ARG A 13 7.71 2.96 0.86
N ASP A 14 8.67 3.66 1.45
CA ASP A 14 9.81 3.03 2.13
C ASP A 14 9.32 2.14 3.28
N ALA A 15 8.35 2.62 4.07
CA ALA A 15 7.79 1.84 5.18
C ALA A 15 7.06 0.57 4.70
N VAL A 16 6.32 0.67 3.59
CA VAL A 16 5.63 -0.47 2.96
C VAL A 16 6.64 -1.49 2.44
N PHE A 17 7.64 -1.05 1.66
CA PHE A 17 8.64 -1.93 1.07
C PHE A 17 9.50 -2.63 2.12
N VAL A 18 9.91 -1.91 3.17
CA VAL A 18 10.69 -2.49 4.27
C VAL A 18 9.88 -3.54 5.02
N ARG A 19 8.61 -3.27 5.36
CA ARG A 19 7.74 -4.24 6.03
C ARG A 19 7.55 -5.50 5.16
N ASP A 20 7.39 -5.31 3.86
CA ASP A 20 7.08 -6.38 2.93
C ASP A 20 8.33 -7.14 2.43
N GLY A 21 9.51 -6.78 2.93
CA GLY A 21 10.77 -7.43 2.57
C GLY A 21 11.14 -7.23 1.10
N PHE A 22 10.78 -6.08 0.52
CA PHE A 22 11.01 -5.74 -0.88
C PHE A 22 10.44 -6.80 -1.85
N ALA A 23 9.28 -7.37 -1.53
CA ALA A 23 8.60 -8.36 -2.34
C ALA A 23 7.11 -8.07 -2.49
N CYS A 24 6.55 -8.45 -3.64
CA CYS A 24 5.12 -8.45 -3.88
C CYS A 24 4.43 -9.39 -2.89
N ARG A 25 3.52 -8.86 -2.07
CA ARG A 25 2.83 -9.64 -1.02
C ARG A 25 1.79 -10.62 -1.55
N VAL A 26 1.42 -10.50 -2.83
CA VAL A 26 0.44 -11.40 -3.47
C VAL A 26 1.14 -12.57 -4.17
N CYS A 27 2.07 -12.29 -5.09
CA CYS A 27 2.69 -13.34 -5.92
C CYS A 27 4.10 -13.75 -5.48
N GLY A 28 4.71 -13.05 -4.52
CA GLY A 28 6.06 -13.34 -4.02
C GLY A 28 7.20 -12.87 -4.92
N PHE A 29 6.93 -12.14 -6.01
CA PHE A 29 7.97 -11.51 -6.82
C PHE A 29 8.86 -10.63 -5.93
N ALA A 30 10.16 -10.95 -5.87
CA ALA A 30 11.11 -10.27 -5.01
C ALA A 30 11.99 -9.31 -5.82
N SER A 31 12.19 -8.11 -5.26
CA SER A 31 13.16 -7.12 -5.74
C SER A 31 14.29 -6.95 -4.73
N THR A 32 15.25 -6.09 -5.04
CA THR A 32 16.28 -5.64 -4.09
C THR A 32 15.96 -4.21 -3.64
N PRO A 33 16.47 -3.75 -2.49
CA PRO A 33 16.26 -2.37 -2.05
C PRO A 33 16.62 -1.31 -3.10
N GLU A 34 17.63 -1.57 -3.91
CA GLU A 34 18.13 -0.65 -4.94
C GLU A 34 17.21 -0.59 -6.17
N ARG A 35 16.43 -1.64 -6.44
CA ARG A 35 15.51 -1.72 -7.58
C ARG A 35 14.05 -1.63 -7.21
N ALA A 36 13.70 -1.68 -5.93
CA ALA A 36 12.31 -1.73 -5.47
C ALA A 36 11.45 -0.59 -6.04
N ASP A 37 12.00 0.61 -6.17
CA ASP A 37 11.32 1.77 -6.76
C ASP A 37 10.94 1.61 -8.25
N ALA A 38 11.62 0.73 -8.98
CA ALA A 38 11.35 0.42 -10.38
C ALA A 38 10.52 -0.87 -10.54
N ASP A 39 10.64 -1.79 -9.59
CA ASP A 39 10.10 -3.14 -9.65
C ASP A 39 8.75 -3.29 -8.92
N LEU A 40 8.48 -2.43 -7.92
CA LEU A 40 7.34 -2.51 -7.02
C LEU A 40 6.66 -1.15 -6.88
N ASP A 41 5.36 -1.21 -6.56
CA ASP A 41 4.53 -0.08 -6.20
C ASP A 41 4.00 -0.25 -4.77
N ALA A 42 4.01 0.83 -3.99
CA ALA A 42 3.30 0.89 -2.71
C ALA A 42 1.85 1.29 -2.98
N HIS A 43 0.98 0.28 -3.05
CA HIS A 43 -0.45 0.44 -3.28
C HIS A 43 -1.15 0.85 -1.99
N HIS A 44 -2.12 1.77 -2.06
CA HIS A 44 -3.01 2.03 -0.92
C HIS A 44 -4.16 1.01 -0.96
N ILE A 45 -4.37 0.25 0.11
CA ILE A 45 -5.40 -0.80 0.18
C ILE A 45 -6.79 -0.18 0.23
N THR A 46 -6.98 0.85 1.07
CA THR A 46 -8.15 1.75 1.01
C THR A 46 -7.74 3.07 0.38
N ASP A 47 -8.60 3.65 -0.45
CA ASP A 47 -8.29 4.88 -1.17
C ASP A 47 -7.90 6.00 -0.19
N ARG A 48 -6.81 6.71 -0.52
CA ARG A 48 -6.27 7.82 0.29
C ARG A 48 -7.30 8.93 0.57
N HIS A 49 -8.33 9.07 -0.26
CA HIS A 49 -9.40 10.06 -0.12
C HIS A 49 -10.46 9.62 0.91
N GLU A 50 -10.51 8.33 1.23
CA GLU A 50 -11.39 7.75 2.25
C GLU A 50 -10.69 7.63 3.61
N MET A 51 -9.36 7.79 3.65
CA MET A 51 -8.56 7.70 4.87
C MET A 51 -8.29 9.08 5.49
N PRO A 52 -8.39 9.23 6.82
CA PRO A 52 -8.01 10.44 7.54
C PRO A 52 -6.59 10.88 7.18
N ASN A 53 -6.32 12.16 6.98
CA ASN A 53 -4.97 12.66 6.64
C ASN A 53 -4.29 12.01 5.41
N GLY A 54 -5.05 11.32 4.55
CA GLY A 54 -4.55 10.77 3.30
C GLY A 54 -4.05 9.32 3.34
N GLY A 55 -4.09 8.62 4.47
CA GLY A 55 -3.80 7.18 4.48
C GLY A 55 -2.35 6.78 4.21
N TYR A 56 -1.38 7.71 4.27
CA TYR A 56 0.04 7.46 3.98
C TYR A 56 0.76 6.75 5.14
N VAL A 57 0.20 5.63 5.60
CA VAL A 57 0.68 4.79 6.69
C VAL A 57 0.92 3.37 6.19
N ALA A 58 1.91 2.68 6.77
CA ALA A 58 2.26 1.32 6.33
C ALA A 58 1.05 0.38 6.46
N GLU A 59 0.22 0.56 7.47
CA GLU A 59 -1.00 -0.19 7.74
C GLU A 59 -2.01 -0.16 6.59
N ASN A 60 -2.02 0.92 5.79
CA ASN A 60 -2.87 1.09 4.61
C ASN A 60 -2.13 0.78 3.30
N GLY A 61 -0.86 0.37 3.37
CA GLY A 61 -0.03 0.14 2.20
C GLY A 61 0.29 -1.34 1.98
N ILE A 62 0.49 -1.74 0.73
CA ILE A 62 0.98 -3.07 0.34
C ILE A 62 1.93 -2.97 -0.86
N ALA A 63 3.06 -3.68 -0.80
CA ALA A 63 4.00 -3.77 -1.91
C ALA A 63 3.49 -4.76 -2.96
N LEU A 64 3.36 -4.30 -4.20
CA LEU A 64 2.89 -5.10 -5.33
C LEU A 64 3.79 -4.91 -6.55
N CYS A 65 3.98 -5.96 -7.35
CA CYS A 65 4.53 -5.78 -8.70
C CYS A 65 3.46 -5.18 -9.62
N ALA A 66 3.87 -4.63 -10.78
CA ALA A 66 2.96 -3.95 -11.72
C ALA A 66 1.69 -4.76 -12.08
N ALA A 67 1.81 -6.07 -12.31
CA ALA A 67 0.66 -6.92 -12.64
C ALA A 67 -0.33 -7.07 -11.47
N CYS A 68 0.17 -7.31 -10.26
CA CYS A 68 -0.67 -7.40 -9.07
C CYS A 68 -1.26 -6.03 -8.68
N HIS A 69 -0.51 -4.94 -8.90
CA HIS A 69 -1.00 -3.59 -8.67
C HIS A 69 -2.22 -3.29 -9.54
N LEU A 70 -2.21 -3.65 -10.83
CA LEU A 70 -3.34 -3.46 -11.73
C LEU A 70 -4.61 -4.18 -11.27
N ASN A 71 -4.47 -5.38 -10.70
CA ASN A 71 -5.58 -6.16 -10.15
C ASN A 71 -6.13 -5.54 -8.86
N ALA A 72 -5.27 -5.05 -7.98
CA ALA A 72 -5.69 -4.34 -6.76
C ALA A 72 -6.41 -3.02 -7.10
N GLU A 73 -5.91 -2.29 -8.11
CA GLU A 73 -6.50 -1.04 -8.60
C GLU A 73 -7.92 -1.23 -9.17
N ALA A 74 -8.32 -2.45 -9.54
CA ALA A 74 -9.68 -2.74 -9.98
C ALA A 74 -10.72 -2.31 -8.94
N HIS A 75 -10.40 -2.44 -7.64
CA HIS A 75 -11.27 -1.99 -6.56
C HIS A 75 -11.51 -0.48 -6.62
N HIS A 76 -10.45 0.32 -6.75
CA HIS A 76 -10.53 1.79 -6.80
C HIS A 76 -11.21 2.30 -8.06
N ARG A 77 -11.16 1.53 -9.16
CA ARG A 77 -11.88 1.85 -10.40
C ARG A 77 -13.36 1.46 -10.38
N GLY A 78 -13.80 0.66 -9.41
CA GLY A 78 -15.14 0.08 -9.39
C GLY A 78 -15.32 -1.07 -10.39
N ASP A 79 -14.23 -1.67 -10.85
CA ASP A 79 -14.22 -2.84 -11.73
C ASP A 79 -14.43 -4.13 -10.91
N PRO A 80 -14.79 -5.26 -11.55
CA PRO A 80 -14.77 -6.57 -10.90
C PRO A 80 -13.36 -6.89 -10.37
N VAL A 81 -13.25 -7.07 -9.05
CA VAL A 81 -11.99 -7.36 -8.38
C VAL A 81 -11.67 -8.85 -8.49
N PRO A 82 -10.49 -9.25 -8.99
CA PRO A 82 -10.10 -10.66 -9.01
C PRO A 82 -10.00 -11.26 -7.59
N PRO A 83 -10.26 -12.57 -7.42
CA PRO A 83 -10.10 -13.23 -6.12
C PRO A 83 -8.68 -13.05 -5.56
N GLY A 84 -8.56 -12.76 -4.26
CA GLY A 84 -7.28 -12.48 -3.60
C GLY A 84 -6.86 -11.01 -3.64
N PHE A 85 -7.61 -10.13 -4.31
CA PHE A 85 -7.31 -8.70 -4.44
C PHE A 85 -8.32 -7.79 -3.75
N ALA A 86 -9.34 -8.32 -3.08
CA ALA A 86 -10.25 -7.48 -2.31
C ALA A 86 -9.50 -6.81 -1.14
N PRO A 87 -9.86 -5.59 -0.71
CA PRO A 87 -9.15 -4.87 0.34
C PRO A 87 -8.93 -5.68 1.62
N ALA A 88 -9.95 -6.43 2.07
CA ALA A 88 -9.85 -7.28 3.26
C ALA A 88 -8.79 -8.37 3.11
N GLU A 89 -8.65 -8.95 1.91
CA GLU A 89 -7.64 -9.98 1.62
C GLU A 89 -6.23 -9.35 1.60
N LEU A 90 -6.09 -8.17 0.99
CA LEU A 90 -4.82 -7.43 0.97
C LEU A 90 -4.38 -7.00 2.37
N TYR A 91 -5.31 -6.53 3.21
CA TYR A 91 -5.03 -6.20 4.61
C TYR A 91 -4.53 -7.43 5.39
N ALA A 92 -5.14 -8.60 5.18
CA ALA A 92 -4.73 -9.83 5.84
C ALA A 92 -3.28 -10.22 5.47
N LEU A 93 -2.88 -10.05 4.20
CA LEU A 93 -1.52 -10.38 3.72
C LEU A 93 -0.40 -9.57 4.38
N VAL A 94 -0.75 -8.38 4.88
CA VAL A 94 0.19 -7.46 5.54
C VAL A 94 0.01 -7.41 7.06
N GLY A 95 -0.85 -8.27 7.60
CA GLY A 95 -1.15 -8.32 9.03
C GLY A 95 -1.75 -7.01 9.54
N SER A 96 -2.61 -6.36 8.75
CA SER A 96 -3.31 -5.11 9.07
C SER A 96 -4.82 -5.29 8.87
N SER A 97 -5.57 -4.19 8.97
CA SER A 97 -7.03 -4.11 8.83
C SER A 97 -7.43 -2.67 8.56
N THR A 98 -8.62 -2.42 8.00
CA THR A 98 -9.15 -1.07 7.77
C THR A 98 -9.12 -0.21 9.05
N GLU A 99 -9.49 -0.77 10.20
CA GLU A 99 -9.57 -0.05 11.48
C GLU A 99 -8.18 0.38 11.96
N ARG A 100 -7.18 -0.50 11.85
CA ARG A 100 -5.78 -0.19 12.16
C ARG A 100 -5.21 0.85 11.23
N ALA A 101 -5.52 0.75 9.93
CA ALA A 101 -5.12 1.74 8.94
C ALA A 101 -5.73 3.12 9.23
N GLN A 102 -7.02 3.17 9.57
CA GLN A 102 -7.70 4.41 9.98
C GLN A 102 -7.06 5.01 11.24
N ALA A 103 -6.91 4.23 12.31
CA ALA A 103 -6.31 4.70 13.56
C ALA A 103 -4.87 5.21 13.37
N ALA A 104 -4.06 4.51 12.59
CA ALA A 104 -2.71 4.96 12.25
C ALA A 104 -2.73 6.25 11.43
N SER A 105 -3.69 6.39 10.52
CA SER A 105 -3.82 7.56 9.67
C SER A 105 -4.34 8.79 10.42
N GLU A 106 -5.23 8.62 11.39
CA GLU A 106 -5.67 9.67 12.31
C GLU A 106 -4.48 10.24 13.09
N ALA A 107 -3.58 9.38 13.57
CA ALA A 107 -2.39 9.76 14.33
C ALA A 107 -1.33 10.55 13.52
N LEU A 108 -1.53 10.76 12.21
CA LEU A 108 -0.67 11.63 11.38
C LEU A 108 -0.94 13.13 11.59
N GLY A 109 -2.14 13.50 12.05
CA GLY A 109 -2.60 14.87 12.29
C GLY A 109 -2.33 15.34 13.72
#